data_AF-A0A379PLR1-F1
#
_entry.id   AF-A0A379PLR1-F1
#
_cell.length_a   1.000
_cell.length_b   1.000
_cell.length_c   1.000
_cell.angle_alpha   90.00
_cell.angle_beta   90.00
_cell.angle_gamma   90.00
#
_symmetry.space_group_name_H-M   'P 1'
#
loop_
_entity.id
_entity.type
_entity.pdbx_description
1 polymer ?
#
loop_
_entity_poly.entity_id
_entity_poly.type
_entity_poly.pdbx_seq_one_letter_code
_entity_poly.pdbx_strand_id
1 'polypeptide(L)'
;MLMNRAETALINSPPRRWLQRLYEVPVLLSFGGRLPPGSRALEIGCGSGYGSQLMLQRFGAAQVDAIDLDPAMIARAQARLAPYRDRVHLATGSATDLRAALNADDGSYDAVFDFGIIHHISDWRGAVAEAARVLSLVGGSTSKKSLHTLSTAPPTGGCSTTPPRTGLPPRTSSTR
;
A
#
# COMPACT_ATOMS: atom_id res chain seq x y z
N MET A 1 7.17 5.51 -13.16
CA MET A 1 7.92 5.05 -14.36
C MET A 1 7.54 3.61 -14.63
N LEU A 2 7.35 3.21 -15.89
CA LEU A 2 7.19 1.78 -16.23
C LEU A 2 8.53 1.07 -16.03
N MET A 3 8.48 -0.08 -15.36
CA MET A 3 9.64 -0.85 -14.92
C MET A 3 10.13 -1.78 -16.05
N ASN A 4 11.46 -1.97 -16.17
CA ASN A 4 12.03 -2.79 -17.24
C ASN A 4 11.89 -4.30 -16.92
N ARG A 5 11.79 -5.15 -17.94
CA ARG A 5 11.38 -6.58 -17.81
C ARG A 5 12.27 -7.40 -16.85
N ALA A 6 13.55 -7.07 -16.74
CA ALA A 6 14.49 -7.73 -15.83
C ALA A 6 14.21 -7.41 -14.35
N GLU A 7 13.84 -6.16 -14.08
CA GLU A 7 13.50 -5.67 -12.74
C GLU A 7 12.13 -6.24 -12.30
N THR A 8 11.18 -6.38 -13.24
CA THR A 8 9.93 -7.13 -13.04
C THR A 8 10.16 -8.61 -12.68
N ALA A 9 11.15 -9.26 -13.31
CA ALA A 9 11.48 -10.65 -13.04
C ALA A 9 12.14 -10.83 -11.65
N LEU A 10 13.04 -9.91 -11.28
CA LEU A 10 13.70 -9.91 -9.98
C LEU A 10 12.70 -9.67 -8.84
N ILE A 11 11.74 -8.76 -9.03
CA ILE A 11 10.69 -8.49 -8.05
C ILE A 11 9.75 -9.68 -7.87
N ASN A 12 9.50 -10.45 -8.93
CA ASN A 12 8.64 -11.64 -8.87
C ASN A 12 9.36 -12.93 -8.42
N SER A 13 10.64 -12.82 -8.02
CA SER A 13 11.50 -13.95 -7.70
C SER A 13 11.21 -14.61 -6.33
N PRO A 14 11.61 -15.89 -6.13
CA PRO A 14 11.43 -16.61 -4.86
C PRO A 14 12.03 -15.91 -3.62
N PRO A 15 13.21 -15.24 -3.69
CA PRO A 15 13.76 -14.48 -2.56
C PRO A 15 12.84 -13.37 -2.06
N ARG A 16 12.16 -12.63 -2.95
CA ARG A 16 11.21 -11.59 -2.53
C ARG A 16 9.98 -12.17 -1.85
N ARG A 17 9.47 -13.31 -2.36
CA ARG A 17 8.39 -14.07 -1.70
C ARG A 17 8.81 -14.58 -0.33
N TRP A 18 10.06 -15.01 -0.20
CA TRP A 18 10.65 -15.49 1.05
C TRP A 18 10.78 -14.36 2.08
N LEU A 19 11.21 -13.17 1.66
CA LEU A 19 11.25 -11.96 2.49
C LEU A 19 9.84 -11.51 2.94
N GLN A 20 8.88 -11.44 2.00
CA GLN A 20 7.47 -11.14 2.31
C GLN A 20 6.92 -12.13 3.35
N ARG A 21 7.18 -13.43 3.17
CA ARG A 21 6.67 -14.48 4.04
C ARG A 21 7.31 -14.51 5.43
N LEU A 22 8.63 -14.31 5.52
CA LEU A 22 9.39 -14.55 6.76
C LEU A 22 9.70 -13.30 7.55
N TYR A 23 9.69 -12.12 6.92
CA TYR A 23 9.98 -10.86 7.60
C TYR A 23 8.75 -9.96 7.65
N GLU A 24 8.09 -9.73 6.52
CA GLU A 24 6.98 -8.76 6.46
C GLU A 24 5.73 -9.27 7.19
N VAL A 25 5.34 -10.54 7.01
CA VAL A 25 4.17 -11.12 7.72
C VAL A 25 4.31 -11.08 9.25
N PRO A 26 5.39 -11.57 9.88
CA PRO A 26 5.52 -11.50 11.34
C PRO A 26 5.63 -10.06 11.86
N VAL A 27 6.27 -9.16 11.10
CA VAL A 27 6.36 -7.74 11.47
C VAL A 27 4.99 -7.06 11.37
N LEU A 28 4.23 -7.22 10.28
CA LEU A 28 2.87 -6.67 10.19
C LEU A 28 1.94 -7.25 11.27
N LEU A 29 2.00 -8.57 11.50
CA LEU A 29 1.22 -9.21 12.57
C LEU A 29 1.59 -8.67 13.95
N SER A 30 2.86 -8.30 14.18
CA SER A 30 3.31 -7.69 15.44
C SER A 30 2.85 -6.24 15.62
N PHE A 31 2.53 -5.52 14.53
CA PHE A 31 2.07 -4.12 14.59
C PHE A 31 0.53 -3.97 14.51
N GLY A 32 -0.19 -4.91 13.89
CA GLY A 32 -1.63 -4.79 13.60
C GLY A 32 -2.51 -6.01 13.90
N GLY A 33 -1.94 -7.17 14.22
CA GLY A 33 -2.70 -8.40 14.51
C GLY A 33 -3.44 -8.99 13.29
N ARG A 34 -4.32 -9.96 13.54
CA ARG A 34 -5.25 -10.50 12.53
C ARG A 34 -6.40 -9.51 12.32
N LEU A 35 -6.90 -9.43 11.10
CA LEU A 35 -8.10 -8.67 10.79
C LEU A 35 -9.33 -9.33 11.44
N PRO A 36 -10.30 -8.53 11.92
CA PRO A 36 -11.58 -9.05 12.37
C PRO A 36 -12.26 -9.93 11.31
N PRO A 37 -13.03 -10.95 11.72
CA PRO A 37 -13.87 -11.70 10.80
C PRO A 37 -14.81 -10.77 10.02
N GLY A 38 -14.93 -10.99 8.72
CA GLY A 38 -15.75 -10.14 7.84
C GLY A 38 -15.02 -8.92 7.28
N SER A 39 -13.78 -8.65 7.70
CA SER A 39 -13.07 -7.46 7.23
C SER A 39 -12.79 -7.46 5.73
N ARG A 40 -12.92 -6.28 5.14
CA ARG A 40 -12.61 -6.00 3.74
C ARG A 40 -11.29 -5.23 3.66
N ALA A 41 -10.35 -5.75 2.87
CA ALA A 41 -9.01 -5.18 2.77
C ALA A 41 -8.68 -4.75 1.33
N LEU A 42 -7.88 -3.70 1.19
CA LEU A 42 -7.38 -3.20 -0.08
C LEU A 42 -5.87 -3.45 -0.19
N GLU A 43 -5.39 -3.92 -1.35
CA GLU A 43 -3.97 -3.95 -1.71
C GLU A 43 -3.68 -2.96 -2.84
N ILE A 44 -2.73 -2.07 -2.62
CA ILE A 44 -2.20 -1.16 -3.64
C ILE A 44 -0.95 -1.80 -4.28
N GLY A 45 -0.99 -1.98 -5.59
CA GLY A 45 0.11 -2.62 -6.34
C GLY A 45 0.19 -4.13 -6.06
N CYS A 46 -0.85 -4.88 -6.41
CA CYS A 46 -0.91 -6.30 -6.04
C CYS A 46 0.12 -7.18 -6.75
N GLY A 47 0.78 -6.70 -7.81
CA GLY A 47 1.75 -7.45 -8.58
C GLY A 47 1.17 -8.79 -9.04
N SER A 48 1.89 -9.88 -8.80
CA SER A 48 1.41 -11.24 -9.13
C SER A 48 0.43 -11.86 -8.11
N GLY A 49 -0.11 -11.06 -7.18
CA GLY A 49 -1.17 -11.45 -6.23
C GLY A 49 -0.70 -12.22 -4.99
N TYR A 50 0.60 -12.20 -4.67
CA TYR A 50 1.09 -12.92 -3.49
C TYR A 50 0.71 -12.24 -2.17
N GLY A 51 0.75 -10.91 -2.11
CA GLY A 51 0.31 -10.14 -0.94
C GLY A 51 -1.17 -10.36 -0.65
N SER A 52 -2.04 -10.20 -1.66
CA SER A 52 -3.46 -10.59 -1.62
C SER A 52 -3.68 -12.00 -1.05
N GLN A 53 -2.90 -12.98 -1.49
CA GLN A 53 -3.01 -14.36 -0.98
C GLN A 53 -2.67 -14.43 0.52
N LEU A 54 -1.65 -13.71 0.97
CA LEU A 54 -1.29 -13.62 2.39
C LEU A 54 -2.36 -12.91 3.21
N MET A 55 -2.99 -11.86 2.67
CA MET A 55 -4.10 -11.14 3.32
C MET A 55 -5.26 -12.09 3.65
N LEU A 56 -5.62 -12.96 2.71
CA LEU A 56 -6.65 -13.98 2.92
C LEU A 56 -6.21 -15.09 3.88
N GLN A 57 -5.01 -15.65 3.69
CA GLN A 57 -4.57 -16.86 4.41
C GLN A 57 -4.04 -16.58 5.81
N ARG A 58 -3.38 -15.44 6.01
CA ARG A 58 -2.61 -15.13 7.23
C ARG A 58 -3.25 -14.00 8.04
N PHE A 59 -3.65 -12.93 7.37
CA PHE A 59 -4.27 -11.79 8.04
C PHE A 59 -5.75 -12.03 8.31
N GLY A 60 -6.41 -12.91 7.56
CA GLY A 60 -7.81 -13.29 7.79
C GLY A 60 -8.83 -12.36 7.15
N ALA A 61 -8.43 -11.57 6.14
CA ALA A 61 -9.35 -10.73 5.38
C ALA A 61 -10.48 -11.61 4.79
N ALA A 62 -11.73 -11.19 4.94
CA ALA A 62 -12.87 -11.88 4.33
C ALA A 62 -12.90 -11.65 2.81
N GLN A 63 -12.68 -10.39 2.40
CA GLN A 63 -12.60 -9.96 1.01
C GLN A 63 -11.34 -9.11 0.80
N VAL A 64 -10.74 -9.24 -0.38
CA VAL A 64 -9.59 -8.44 -0.80
C VAL A 64 -9.90 -7.79 -2.14
N ASP A 65 -9.82 -6.47 -2.20
CA ASP A 65 -9.74 -5.75 -3.46
C ASP A 65 -8.28 -5.39 -3.71
N ALA A 66 -7.82 -5.54 -4.94
CA ALA A 66 -6.42 -5.40 -5.28
C ALA A 66 -6.27 -4.72 -6.64
N ILE A 67 -5.40 -3.71 -6.69
CA ILE A 67 -5.12 -2.95 -7.92
C ILE A 67 -3.67 -3.00 -8.32
N ASP A 68 -3.42 -2.93 -9.62
CA ASP A 68 -2.09 -2.70 -10.19
C ASP A 68 -2.23 -1.85 -11.46
N LEU A 69 -1.21 -1.06 -11.79
CA LEU A 69 -1.18 -0.28 -13.02
C LEU A 69 -0.83 -1.15 -14.24
N ASP A 70 -0.15 -2.29 -14.04
CA ASP A 70 0.26 -3.20 -15.10
C ASP A 70 -0.78 -4.31 -15.33
N PRO A 71 -1.49 -4.34 -16.48
CA PRO A 71 -2.43 -5.41 -16.81
C PRO A 71 -1.79 -6.81 -16.80
N ALA A 72 -0.49 -6.91 -17.08
CA ALA A 72 0.23 -8.18 -17.04
C ALA A 72 0.42 -8.69 -15.61
N MET A 73 0.47 -7.80 -14.61
CA MET A 73 0.43 -8.18 -13.20
C MET A 73 -0.95 -8.69 -12.81
N ILE A 74 -2.01 -7.98 -13.22
CA ILE A 74 -3.38 -8.40 -12.97
C ILE A 74 -3.66 -9.79 -13.53
N ALA A 75 -3.23 -10.09 -14.76
CA ALA A 75 -3.38 -11.42 -15.34
C ALA A 75 -2.67 -12.53 -14.52
N ARG A 76 -1.48 -12.22 -13.98
CA ARG A 76 -0.74 -13.16 -13.11
C ARG A 76 -1.42 -13.32 -11.75
N ALA A 77 -1.94 -12.23 -11.18
CA ALA A 77 -2.69 -12.25 -9.94
C ALA A 77 -3.97 -13.07 -10.09
N GLN A 78 -4.71 -12.92 -11.20
CA GLN A 78 -5.89 -13.72 -11.51
C GLN A 78 -5.57 -15.22 -11.53
N ALA A 79 -4.48 -15.62 -12.20
CA ALA A 79 -4.07 -17.03 -12.24
C ALA A 79 -3.72 -17.56 -10.84
N ARG A 80 -3.00 -16.79 -10.01
CA ARG A 80 -2.63 -17.19 -8.65
C ARG A 80 -3.83 -17.26 -7.71
N LEU A 81 -4.74 -16.30 -7.82
CA LEU A 81 -5.86 -16.11 -6.91
C LEU A 81 -7.15 -16.80 -7.39
N ALA A 82 -7.09 -17.59 -8.47
CA ALA A 82 -8.22 -18.38 -8.95
C ALA A 82 -8.90 -19.25 -7.86
N PRO A 83 -8.18 -19.86 -6.89
CA PRO A 83 -8.81 -20.56 -5.76
C PRO A 83 -9.62 -19.65 -4.82
N TYR A 84 -9.43 -18.32 -4.90
CA TYR A 84 -10.03 -17.30 -4.05
C TYR A 84 -10.94 -16.33 -4.83
N ARG A 85 -11.33 -16.66 -6.07
CA ARG A 85 -12.07 -15.75 -6.96
C ARG A 85 -13.35 -15.15 -6.33
N ASP A 86 -14.00 -15.87 -5.42
CA ASP A 86 -15.23 -15.42 -4.74
C ASP A 86 -14.95 -14.43 -3.58
N ARG A 87 -13.66 -14.21 -3.27
CA ARG A 87 -13.17 -13.38 -2.16
C ARG A 87 -12.16 -12.32 -2.62
N VAL A 88 -11.85 -12.26 -3.92
CA VAL A 88 -10.87 -11.33 -4.48
C VAL A 88 -11.46 -10.60 -5.66
N HIS A 89 -11.35 -9.27 -5.64
CA HIS A 89 -11.60 -8.43 -6.80
C HIS A 89 -10.28 -7.81 -7.28
N LEU A 90 -9.96 -7.99 -8.57
CA LEU A 90 -8.75 -7.45 -9.19
C LEU A 90 -9.12 -6.42 -10.25
N ALA A 91 -8.50 -5.24 -10.20
CA ALA A 91 -8.70 -4.21 -11.20
C ALA A 91 -7.38 -3.59 -11.66
N THR A 92 -7.30 -3.22 -12.94
CA THR A 92 -6.21 -2.38 -13.42
C THR A 92 -6.55 -0.94 -13.11
N GLY A 93 -5.72 -0.22 -12.36
CA GLY A 93 -6.05 1.14 -11.94
C GLY A 93 -4.98 1.85 -11.14
N SER A 94 -5.13 3.16 -11.00
CA SER A 94 -4.21 4.01 -10.23
C SER A 94 -4.57 4.01 -8.74
N ALA A 95 -3.56 3.97 -7.90
CA ALA A 95 -3.70 4.17 -6.45
C ALA A 95 -4.15 5.58 -6.07
N THR A 96 -4.02 6.54 -6.98
CA THR A 96 -4.43 7.95 -6.78
C THR A 96 -5.90 8.21 -7.11
N ASP A 97 -6.62 7.22 -7.66
CA ASP A 97 -8.05 7.33 -7.97
C ASP A 97 -8.74 5.98 -7.79
N LEU A 98 -9.01 5.63 -6.52
CA LEU A 98 -9.64 4.36 -6.17
C LEU A 98 -11.14 4.34 -6.50
N ARG A 99 -11.77 5.50 -6.69
CA ARG A 99 -13.15 5.58 -7.19
C ARG A 99 -13.21 5.08 -8.62
N ALA A 100 -12.33 5.56 -9.50
CA ALA A 100 -12.29 5.07 -10.87
C ALA A 100 -11.85 3.60 -10.95
N ALA A 101 -10.88 3.18 -10.13
CA ALA A 101 -10.33 1.83 -10.21
C ALA A 101 -11.26 0.75 -9.64
N LEU A 102 -11.96 1.02 -8.54
CA LEU A 102 -12.69 0.02 -7.77
C LEU A 102 -14.12 0.44 -7.37
N ASN A 103 -14.56 1.63 -7.75
CA ASN A 103 -15.76 2.26 -7.17
C ASN A 103 -15.69 2.34 -5.64
N ALA A 104 -14.49 2.61 -5.09
CA ALA A 104 -14.25 2.61 -3.65
C ALA A 104 -14.84 3.86 -2.96
N ASP A 105 -15.79 3.66 -2.08
CA ASP A 105 -16.37 4.71 -1.24
C ASP A 105 -15.49 5.08 -0.04
N ASP A 106 -15.79 6.23 0.56
CA ASP A 106 -15.14 6.70 1.77
C ASP A 106 -15.38 5.69 2.89
N GLY A 107 -14.33 5.32 3.62
CA GLY A 107 -14.43 4.38 4.74
C GLY A 107 -14.90 2.97 4.38
N SER A 108 -14.72 2.52 3.13
CA SER A 108 -15.20 1.22 2.65
C SER A 108 -14.28 0.02 2.91
N TYR A 109 -13.07 0.25 3.46
CA TYR A 109 -12.11 -0.82 3.83
C TYR A 109 -11.70 -0.75 5.30
N ASP A 110 -11.52 -1.91 5.92
CA ASP A 110 -11.01 -2.02 7.28
C ASP A 110 -9.48 -1.96 7.36
N ALA A 111 -8.81 -2.26 6.24
CA ALA A 111 -7.35 -2.21 6.13
C ALA A 111 -6.89 -1.94 4.70
N VAL A 112 -5.77 -1.22 4.58
CA VAL A 112 -5.10 -0.95 3.30
C VAL A 112 -3.63 -1.39 3.43
N PHE A 113 -3.17 -2.18 2.45
CA PHE A 113 -1.83 -2.74 2.40
C PHE A 113 -1.08 -2.17 1.20
N ASP A 114 0.19 -1.83 1.42
CA ASP A 114 1.19 -1.59 0.37
C ASP A 114 2.45 -2.38 0.69
N PHE A 115 2.78 -3.36 -0.15
CA PHE A 115 3.99 -4.19 -0.02
C PHE A 115 5.19 -3.57 -0.75
N GLY A 116 5.41 -2.27 -0.51
CA GLY A 116 6.58 -1.53 -0.94
C GLY A 116 6.53 -1.11 -2.41
N ILE A 117 5.42 -0.50 -2.85
CA ILE A 117 5.28 0.08 -4.19
C ILE A 117 5.07 1.59 -4.12
N ILE A 118 4.70 2.17 -2.97
CA ILE A 118 4.51 3.62 -2.82
C ILE A 118 5.69 4.46 -3.35
N HIS A 119 6.93 3.97 -3.25
CA HIS A 119 8.11 4.68 -3.76
C HIS A 119 8.22 4.73 -5.30
N HIS A 120 7.44 3.92 -6.02
CA HIS A 120 7.31 3.97 -7.47
C HIS A 120 6.15 4.85 -7.95
N ILE A 121 5.28 5.30 -7.05
CA ILE A 121 4.14 6.16 -7.36
C ILE A 121 4.62 7.61 -7.39
N SER A 122 4.54 8.25 -8.57
CA SER A 122 4.97 9.64 -8.76
C SER A 122 4.21 10.59 -7.82
N ASP A 123 2.89 10.42 -7.72
CA ASP A 123 2.03 11.12 -6.77
C ASP A 123 1.70 10.23 -5.56
N TRP A 124 2.73 9.86 -4.81
CA TRP A 124 2.57 9.06 -3.59
C TRP A 124 1.72 9.77 -2.53
N ARG A 125 1.67 11.11 -2.52
CA ARG A 125 0.85 11.88 -1.59
C ARG A 125 -0.64 11.70 -1.92
N GLY A 126 -0.99 11.77 -3.20
CA GLY A 126 -2.35 11.45 -3.66
C GLY A 126 -2.75 10.01 -3.34
N ALA A 127 -1.83 9.05 -3.54
CA ALA A 127 -2.11 7.65 -3.18
C ALA A 127 -2.32 7.44 -1.67
N VAL A 128 -1.54 8.12 -0.82
CA VAL A 128 -1.74 8.07 0.64
C VAL A 128 -3.05 8.76 1.04
N ALA A 129 -3.41 9.88 0.40
CA ALA A 129 -4.68 10.56 0.65
C ALA A 129 -5.87 9.67 0.28
N GLU A 130 -5.80 8.97 -0.86
CA GLU A 130 -6.83 8.01 -1.26
C GLU A 130 -6.91 6.82 -0.32
N ALA A 131 -5.77 6.24 0.07
CA ALA A 131 -5.73 5.18 1.07
C ALA A 131 -6.37 5.61 2.40
N ALA A 132 -6.11 6.85 2.84
CA ALA A 132 -6.71 7.40 4.05
C ALA A 132 -8.22 7.64 3.89
N ARG A 133 -8.68 8.09 2.72
CA ARG A 133 -10.10 8.32 2.42
C ARG A 133 -10.92 7.03 2.48
N VAL A 134 -10.43 5.96 1.86
CA VAL A 134 -11.17 4.70 1.76
C VAL A 134 -11.08 3.86 3.03
N LEU A 135 -10.16 4.18 3.96
CA LEU A 135 -10.04 3.47 5.23
C LEU A 135 -11.17 3.88 6.19
N SER A 136 -11.90 2.90 6.71
CA SER A 136 -13.00 3.09 7.65
C SER A 136 -12.51 3.75 8.93
N LEU A 137 -13.18 4.85 9.31
CA LEU A 137 -12.97 5.49 10.60
C LEU A 137 -13.87 4.89 11.71
N VAL A 138 -14.87 4.08 11.36
CA VAL A 138 -15.93 3.59 12.25
C VAL A 138 -15.77 2.09 12.50
N GLY A 139 -15.18 1.71 13.63
CA GLY A 139 -15.00 0.30 14.04
C GLY A 139 -14.20 0.17 15.33
N GLY A 140 -14.82 -0.41 16.37
CA GLY A 140 -14.50 -0.26 17.79
C GLY A 140 -13.19 -0.87 18.31
N SER A 141 -12.80 -0.33 19.46
CA SER A 141 -11.69 -0.67 20.36
C SER A 141 -11.30 -2.17 20.39
N THR A 142 -10.20 -2.56 19.75
CA THR A 142 -9.09 -3.39 20.32
C THR A 142 -8.02 -3.85 19.32
N SER A 143 -8.14 -3.59 18.02
CA SER A 143 -7.00 -3.73 17.08
C SER A 143 -6.58 -2.36 16.57
N LYS A 144 -5.29 -2.02 16.72
CA LYS A 144 -4.71 -0.80 16.19
C LYS A 144 -4.98 -0.71 14.68
N LYS A 145 -5.63 0.38 14.26
CA LYS A 145 -5.75 0.78 12.84
C LYS A 145 -4.34 0.97 12.31
N SER A 146 -3.96 0.27 11.25
CA SER A 146 -2.58 0.28 10.81
C SER A 146 -2.52 0.38 9.29
N LEU A 147 -2.10 1.55 8.81
CA LEU A 147 -1.54 1.71 7.47
C LEU A 147 -0.17 1.01 7.51
N HIS A 148 -0.09 -0.19 6.94
CA HIS A 148 1.16 -0.91 6.89
C HIS A 148 1.87 -0.61 5.58
N THR A 149 2.87 0.28 5.65
CA THR A 149 3.84 0.51 4.58
C THR A 149 5.17 -0.11 5.02
N LEU A 150 5.58 -1.22 4.41
CA LEU A 150 6.94 -1.75 4.58
C LEU A 150 7.77 -1.39 3.34
N SER A 151 8.76 -0.53 3.54
CA SER A 151 9.76 -0.15 2.54
C SER A 151 11.09 -0.81 2.92
N THR A 152 11.57 -1.74 2.11
CA THR A 152 12.91 -2.31 2.24
C THR A 152 13.81 -1.74 1.14
N ALA A 153 14.43 -0.59 1.40
CA ALA A 153 15.56 -0.10 0.62
C ALA A 153 16.84 -0.19 1.49
N PRO A 154 17.98 -0.65 0.96
CA PRO A 154 19.25 -0.56 1.67
C PRO A 154 19.64 0.93 1.85
N PRO A 155 20.31 1.31 2.95
CA PRO A 155 20.76 2.67 3.14
C PRO A 155 21.95 2.94 2.20
N THR A 156 21.68 3.46 1.01
CA THR A 156 22.70 4.14 0.21
C THR A 156 22.75 5.59 0.64
N GLY A 157 23.89 5.99 1.19
CA GLY A 157 24.06 7.16 2.02
C GLY A 157 23.85 8.53 1.34
N GLY A 158 23.61 9.50 2.22
CA GLY A 158 24.17 10.84 2.19
C GLY A 158 23.84 11.75 1.02
N CYS A 159 22.95 12.71 1.24
CA CYS A 159 23.30 14.11 0.94
C CYS A 159 22.50 15.07 1.82
N SER A 160 23.15 16.19 2.09
CA SER A 160 23.05 17.09 3.22
C SER A 160 21.78 17.94 3.36
N THR A 161 21.53 18.28 4.62
CA THR A 161 20.66 19.31 5.18
C THR A 161 20.74 20.69 4.51
N THR A 162 19.60 21.30 4.16
CA THR A 162 19.32 22.73 4.46
C THR A 162 17.81 23.01 4.42
N PRO A 163 17.17 23.50 5.49
CA PRO A 163 15.81 24.04 5.41
C PRO A 163 15.82 25.48 4.87
N PRO A 164 14.80 25.91 4.09
CA PRO A 164 14.73 27.28 3.59
C PRO A 164 14.45 28.26 4.73
N ARG A 165 15.27 29.31 4.82
CA ARG A 165 15.10 30.48 5.70
C ARG A 165 13.74 31.14 5.44
N THR A 166 12.88 31.15 6.46
CA THR A 166 11.70 32.02 6.50
C THR A 166 12.13 33.46 6.75
N GLY A 167 11.76 34.37 5.84
CA GLY A 167 12.03 35.80 5.96
C GLY A 167 11.17 36.44 7.06
N LEU A 168 11.81 37.21 7.93
CA LEU A 168 11.17 38.07 8.93
C LEU A 168 10.83 39.43 8.26
N PRO A 169 9.64 40.04 8.48
CA PRO A 169 9.34 41.36 7.93
C PRO A 169 10.09 42.50 8.65
N PRO A 170 10.30 43.66 8.00
CA PRO A 170 11.10 44.75 8.54
C PRO A 170 10.37 45.47 9.69
N ARG A 171 11.11 45.72 10.79
CA ARG A 171 10.69 46.60 11.89
C ARG A 171 10.82 48.06 11.46
N THR A 172 9.77 48.84 11.71
CA THR A 172 9.75 50.29 11.59
C THR A 172 10.54 50.93 12.73
N SER A 173 11.43 51.88 12.43
CA SER A 173 12.15 52.69 13.41
C SER A 173 11.50 54.08 13.50
N SER A 174 10.86 54.35 14.65
CA SER A 174 10.51 55.70 15.08
C SER A 174 11.58 56.20 16.03
N THR A 175 12.30 57.24 15.60
CA THR A 175 12.97 58.21 16.48
C THR A 175 13.18 59.49 15.68
N ARG A 176 12.26 60.45 15.86
CA ARG A 176 12.59 61.80 16.28
C ARG A 176 11.37 62.48 16.86
#